data_AF-A0A1Z4BZ50-F1
#
_entry.id   AF-A0A1Z4BZ50-F1
#
_cell.length_a   1.000
_cell.length_b   1.000
_cell.length_c   1.000
_cell.angle_alpha   90.00
_cell.angle_beta   90.00
_cell.angle_gamma   90.00
#
_symmetry.space_group_name_H-M   'P 1'
#
loop_
_entity.id
_entity.type
_entity.pdbx_description
1 polymer ?
#
loop_
_entity_poly.entity_id
_entity_poly.type
_entity_poly.pdbx_seq_one_letter_code
_entity_poly.pdbx_strand_id
1 'polypeptide(L)'
;MLTWSDHFSVKIESVDIQHKKLFELLNLLPENVTEGVCRQAPIDAILTELMAYAGQHFVDEELLMQHHHLDPRHINVHRMEHKSFIYDIQNMQEHLYSEEEVGDIAEKLVSFITSWLIYHILGIDRIMAAQIFAIHHGATPEQAYEARHAVNYDAATTHLMLDSVLDLWHLSMDRCHKLEAKLAAVTAAKHPK
;
A
#
# COMPACT_ATOMS: atom_id res chain seq x y z
N MET A 1 -0.26 15.09 6.48
CA MET A 1 -0.71 15.22 5.08
C MET A 1 0.45 14.79 4.18
N LEU A 2 0.20 13.86 3.27
CA LEU A 2 1.17 13.29 2.34
C LEU A 2 1.25 14.18 1.09
N THR A 3 2.41 14.78 0.82
CA THR A 3 2.57 15.70 -0.32
C THR A 3 3.28 14.99 -1.47
N TRP A 4 2.72 15.09 -2.68
CA TRP A 4 3.41 14.61 -3.88
C TRP A 4 4.74 15.36 -4.06
N SER A 5 5.77 14.60 -4.40
CA SER A 5 7.10 15.13 -4.75
C SER A 5 7.66 14.35 -5.92
N ASP A 6 8.66 14.91 -6.60
CA ASP A 6 9.30 14.24 -7.74
C ASP A 6 9.99 12.91 -7.35
N HIS A 7 10.23 12.69 -6.06
CA HIS A 7 10.73 11.41 -5.54
C HIS A 7 9.75 10.26 -5.72
N PHE A 8 8.45 10.51 -5.94
CA PHE A 8 7.45 9.46 -6.19
C PHE A 8 7.22 9.18 -7.68
N SER A 9 7.74 10.03 -8.57
CA SER A 9 7.58 9.84 -10.01
C SER A 9 8.27 8.55 -10.47
N VAL A 10 7.56 7.72 -11.22
CA VAL A 10 8.09 6.53 -11.90
C VAL A 10 8.42 6.82 -13.37
N LYS A 11 8.24 8.06 -13.83
CA LYS A 11 8.51 8.53 -15.20
C LYS A 11 7.60 7.89 -16.27
N ILE A 12 6.43 7.43 -15.85
CA ILE A 12 5.34 7.02 -16.73
C ILE A 12 4.16 7.94 -16.41
N GLU A 13 3.84 8.86 -17.32
CA GLU A 13 2.89 9.96 -17.07
C GLU A 13 1.52 9.47 -16.58
N SER A 14 0.97 8.44 -17.21
CA SER A 14 -0.32 7.87 -16.81
C SER A 14 -0.30 7.30 -15.39
N VAL A 15 0.80 6.67 -14.99
CA VAL A 15 0.97 6.09 -13.64
C VAL A 15 1.15 7.21 -12.61
N ASP A 16 1.99 8.21 -12.89
CA ASP A 16 2.20 9.35 -12.00
C ASP A 16 0.90 10.14 -11.75
N ILE A 17 0.03 10.27 -12.76
CA ILE A 17 -1.30 10.89 -12.61
C ILE A 17 -2.17 10.06 -11.66
N GLN A 18 -2.15 8.73 -11.79
CA GLN A 18 -2.92 7.84 -10.92
C GLN A 18 -2.41 7.88 -9.47
N HIS A 19 -1.10 7.84 -9.26
CA HIS A 19 -0.52 7.96 -7.91
C HIS A 19 -0.85 9.29 -7.23
N LYS A 20 -0.79 10.41 -7.96
CA LYS A 20 -1.21 11.73 -7.43
C LYS A 20 -2.65 11.72 -6.95
N LYS A 21 -3.56 11.11 -7.72
CA LYS A 21 -4.96 11.00 -7.32
C LYS A 21 -5.14 10.11 -6.08
N LEU A 22 -4.37 9.03 -5.95
CA LEU A 22 -4.35 8.22 -4.72
C LEU A 22 -3.89 9.06 -3.51
N PHE A 23 -2.87 9.90 -3.68
CA PHE A 23 -2.41 10.81 -2.61
C PHE A 23 -3.49 11.81 -2.22
N GLU A 24 -4.20 12.39 -3.19
CA GLU A 24 -5.32 13.30 -2.94
C GLU A 24 -6.42 12.60 -2.11
N LEU A 25 -6.84 11.40 -2.51
CA LEU A 25 -7.86 10.63 -1.81
C LEU A 25 -7.42 10.24 -0.39
N LEU A 26 -6.17 9.81 -0.23
CA LEU A 26 -5.60 9.46 1.07
C LEU A 26 -5.54 10.66 2.02
N ASN A 27 -5.29 11.86 1.51
CA ASN A 27 -5.26 13.08 2.31
C ASN A 27 -6.64 13.51 2.84
N LEU A 28 -7.74 13.01 2.27
CA LEU A 28 -9.08 13.25 2.82
C LEU A 28 -9.32 12.47 4.12
N LEU A 29 -8.59 11.39 4.36
CA LEU A 29 -8.80 10.54 5.54
C LEU A 29 -8.37 11.25 6.86
N PRO A 30 -7.15 11.79 7.02
CA PRO A 30 -6.74 12.49 8.24
C PRO A 30 -7.64 13.65 8.68
N GLU A 31 -8.18 14.39 7.71
CA GLU A 31 -9.10 15.52 7.96
C GLU A 31 -10.36 15.07 8.71
N ASN A 32 -10.82 13.84 8.45
CA ASN A 32 -12.03 13.29 9.07
C ASN A 32 -11.76 12.50 10.36
N VAL A 33 -10.51 12.17 10.65
CA VAL A 33 -10.10 11.43 11.86
C VAL A 33 -9.75 12.38 13.02
N THR A 34 -9.18 13.54 12.73
CA THR A 34 -8.58 14.43 13.75
C THR A 34 -9.55 15.43 14.41
N GLU A 35 -10.74 15.68 13.85
CA GLU A 35 -11.68 16.70 14.34
C GLU A 35 -12.51 16.30 15.58
N GLY A 36 -12.15 15.22 16.29
CA GLY A 36 -12.87 14.76 17.50
C GLY A 36 -14.30 14.26 17.25
N VAL A 37 -14.71 14.23 15.98
CA VAL A 37 -15.97 13.68 15.47
C VAL A 37 -15.62 12.61 14.44
N CYS A 38 -14.80 11.64 14.86
CA CYS A 38 -14.47 10.46 14.05
C CYS A 38 -15.76 9.65 13.85
N ARG A 39 -16.49 9.97 12.77
CA ARG A 39 -17.71 9.27 12.37
C ARG A 39 -17.30 8.23 11.34
N GLN A 40 -17.74 7.01 11.60
CA GLN A 40 -17.49 5.86 10.73
C GLN A 40 -17.94 6.08 9.29
N ALA A 41 -19.12 6.69 9.07
CA ALA A 41 -19.69 6.84 7.74
C ALA A 41 -18.84 7.69 6.76
N PRO A 42 -18.31 8.89 7.14
CA PRO A 42 -17.35 9.62 6.31
C PRO A 42 -16.10 8.82 5.94
N ILE A 43 -15.54 8.07 6.90
CA ILE A 43 -14.33 7.26 6.69
C ILE A 43 -14.61 6.15 5.69
N ASP A 44 -15.73 5.43 5.87
CA ASP A 44 -16.15 4.35 4.98
C ASP A 44 -16.38 4.85 3.54
N ALA A 45 -16.95 6.04 3.37
CA ALA A 45 -17.17 6.64 2.06
C ALA A 45 -15.85 6.92 1.34
N ILE A 46 -14.89 7.55 2.03
CA ILE A 46 -13.57 7.85 1.46
C ILE A 46 -12.80 6.55 1.15
N LEU A 47 -12.83 5.56 2.05
CA LEU A 47 -12.20 4.27 1.82
C LEU A 47 -12.82 3.54 0.62
N THR A 48 -14.14 3.61 0.45
CA THR A 48 -14.82 3.03 -0.71
C THR A 48 -14.32 3.65 -2.01
N GLU A 49 -14.22 4.98 -2.06
CA GLU A 49 -13.69 5.69 -3.24
C GLU A 49 -12.21 5.34 -3.49
N LEU A 50 -11.39 5.37 -2.44
CA LEU A 50 -9.98 5.02 -2.51
C LEU A 50 -9.75 3.60 -3.02
N MET A 51 -10.52 2.64 -2.50
CA MET A 51 -10.42 1.22 -2.89
C MET A 51 -10.88 0.98 -4.33
N ALA A 52 -11.96 1.65 -4.76
CA ALA A 52 -12.40 1.59 -6.15
C ALA A 52 -11.33 2.16 -7.09
N TYR A 53 -10.73 3.29 -6.74
CA TYR A 53 -9.69 3.93 -7.54
C TYR A 53 -8.39 3.10 -7.57
N ALA A 54 -7.94 2.60 -6.41
CA ALA A 54 -6.79 1.71 -6.30
C ALA A 54 -6.99 0.42 -7.12
N GLY A 55 -8.18 -0.18 -7.07
CA GLY A 55 -8.51 -1.35 -7.86
C GLY A 55 -8.38 -1.10 -9.37
N GLN A 56 -8.85 0.05 -9.87
CA GLN A 56 -8.67 0.41 -11.28
C GLN A 56 -7.20 0.69 -11.63
N HIS A 57 -6.49 1.43 -10.77
CA HIS A 57 -5.06 1.70 -10.93
C HIS A 57 -4.24 0.40 -11.06
N PHE A 58 -4.47 -0.57 -10.18
CA PHE A 58 -3.80 -1.87 -10.23
C PHE A 58 -4.10 -2.63 -11.53
N VAL A 59 -5.34 -2.59 -12.02
CA VAL A 59 -5.69 -3.20 -13.31
C VAL A 59 -4.91 -2.54 -14.45
N ASP A 60 -4.80 -1.20 -14.44
CA ASP A 60 -4.10 -0.45 -15.48
C ASP A 60 -2.61 -0.78 -15.50
N GLU A 61 -1.96 -0.85 -14.33
CA GLU A 61 -0.55 -1.23 -14.22
C GLU A 61 -0.31 -2.69 -14.61
N GLU A 62 -1.20 -3.60 -14.23
CA GLU A 62 -1.10 -5.00 -14.65
C GLU A 62 -1.22 -5.16 -16.17
N LEU A 63 -2.12 -4.41 -16.79
CA LEU A 63 -2.25 -4.37 -18.26
C LEU A 63 -1.01 -3.74 -18.90
N LEU A 64 -0.46 -2.69 -18.30
CA LEU A 64 0.78 -2.06 -18.75
C LEU A 64 1.95 -3.04 -18.70
N MET A 65 2.12 -3.77 -17.60
CA MET A 65 3.15 -4.81 -17.47
C MET A 65 3.01 -5.90 -18.54
N GLN A 66 1.78 -6.35 -18.80
CA GLN A 66 1.50 -7.33 -19.85
C GLN A 66 1.80 -6.80 -21.24
N HIS A 67 1.42 -5.55 -21.52
CA HIS A 67 1.64 -4.89 -22.80
C HIS A 67 3.13 -4.77 -23.15
N HIS A 68 3.97 -4.46 -22.16
CA HIS A 68 5.42 -4.36 -22.33
C HIS A 68 6.15 -5.70 -22.15
N HIS A 69 5.42 -6.80 -22.00
CA HIS A 69 5.97 -8.15 -21.87
C HIS A 69 6.97 -8.30 -20.71
N LEU A 70 6.69 -7.69 -19.55
CA LEU A 70 7.55 -7.81 -18.38
C LEU A 70 7.74 -9.27 -17.96
N ASP A 71 8.86 -9.54 -17.29
CA ASP A 71 9.16 -10.88 -16.79
C ASP A 71 8.05 -11.35 -15.81
N PRO A 72 7.52 -12.58 -15.99
CA PRO A 72 6.46 -13.12 -15.14
C PRO A 72 6.79 -13.08 -13.63
N ARG A 73 8.07 -13.14 -13.25
CA ARG A 73 8.49 -13.06 -11.85
C ARG A 73 8.09 -11.73 -11.22
N HIS A 74 8.32 -10.62 -11.90
CA HIS A 74 7.90 -9.30 -11.40
C HIS A 74 6.38 -9.17 -11.41
N ILE A 75 5.72 -9.57 -12.50
CA ILE A 75 4.25 -9.51 -12.62
C ILE A 75 3.57 -10.27 -11.47
N ASN A 76 4.07 -11.46 -11.12
CA ASN A 76 3.50 -12.27 -10.05
C ASN A 76 3.65 -11.63 -8.68
N VAL A 77 4.83 -11.06 -8.38
CA VAL A 77 5.07 -10.35 -7.10
C VAL A 77 4.19 -9.11 -7.02
N HIS A 78 4.17 -8.30 -8.08
CA HIS A 78 3.41 -7.06 -8.15
C HIS A 78 1.90 -7.31 -7.94
N ARG A 79 1.34 -8.32 -8.64
CA ARG A 79 -0.05 -8.78 -8.44
C ARG A 79 -0.35 -9.29 -7.04
N MET A 80 0.63 -9.94 -6.41
CA MET A 80 0.48 -10.43 -5.04
C MET A 80 0.36 -9.25 -4.07
N GLU A 81 1.20 -8.23 -4.22
CA GLU A 81 1.15 -7.01 -3.40
C GLU A 81 -0.21 -6.31 -3.53
N HIS A 82 -0.72 -6.13 -4.77
CA HIS A 82 -2.05 -5.56 -5.01
C HIS A 82 -3.17 -6.31 -4.28
N LYS A 83 -3.16 -7.65 -4.39
CA LYS A 83 -4.19 -8.48 -3.73
C LYS A 83 -4.08 -8.42 -2.21
N SER A 84 -2.87 -8.48 -1.68
CA SER A 84 -2.61 -8.39 -0.25
C SER A 84 -3.07 -7.05 0.31
N PHE A 85 -2.81 -5.94 -0.38
CA PHE A 85 -3.27 -4.61 0.02
C PHE A 85 -4.79 -4.53 0.13
N ILE A 86 -5.52 -5.02 -0.87
CA ILE A 86 -6.99 -5.01 -0.86
C ILE A 86 -7.51 -5.85 0.30
N TYR A 87 -6.94 -7.04 0.51
CA TYR A 87 -7.31 -7.93 1.61
C TYR A 87 -7.06 -7.29 2.98
N ASP A 88 -5.90 -6.67 3.18
CA ASP A 88 -5.52 -6.06 4.45
C ASP A 88 -6.44 -4.91 4.82
N ILE A 89 -6.81 -4.05 3.85
CA ILE A 89 -7.77 -2.96 4.09
C ILE A 89 -9.13 -3.51 4.46
N GLN A 90 -9.64 -4.50 3.73
CA GLN A 90 -10.93 -5.12 4.04
C GLN A 90 -10.95 -5.72 5.44
N ASN A 91 -9.89 -6.45 5.82
CA ASN A 91 -9.75 -6.99 7.15
C ASN A 91 -9.69 -5.88 8.23
N MET A 92 -8.97 -4.79 7.99
CA MET A 92 -8.94 -3.65 8.92
C MET A 92 -10.29 -2.93 9.02
N GLN A 93 -11.04 -2.82 7.92
CA GLN A 93 -12.39 -2.28 7.91
C GLN A 93 -13.38 -3.15 8.70
N GLU A 94 -13.31 -4.47 8.58
CA GLU A 94 -14.14 -5.38 9.39
C GLU A 94 -13.95 -5.14 10.90
N HIS A 95 -12.72 -4.83 11.32
CA HIS A 95 -12.42 -4.53 12.72
C HIS A 95 -12.98 -3.17 13.17
N LEU A 96 -13.09 -2.17 12.28
CA LEU A 96 -13.75 -0.88 12.58
C LEU A 96 -15.21 -1.08 13.05
N TYR A 97 -15.91 -2.07 12.50
CA TYR A 97 -17.30 -2.35 12.87
C TYR A 97 -17.44 -3.09 14.22
N SER A 98 -16.33 -3.54 14.83
CA SER A 98 -16.35 -4.45 15.98
C SER A 98 -15.76 -3.89 17.27
N GLU A 99 -14.95 -2.83 17.22
CA GLU A 99 -14.27 -2.27 18.40
C GLU A 99 -14.86 -0.91 18.81
N GLU A 100 -14.83 -0.59 20.12
CA GLU A 100 -15.36 0.67 20.69
C GLU A 100 -14.50 1.91 20.35
N GLU A 101 -13.31 1.72 19.77
CA GLU A 101 -12.30 2.78 19.51
C GLU A 101 -12.09 3.02 18.00
N VAL A 102 -13.14 3.48 17.31
CA VAL A 102 -13.12 3.84 15.88
C VAL A 102 -11.94 4.76 15.51
N GLY A 103 -11.52 5.65 16.41
CA GLY A 103 -10.38 6.56 16.23
C GLY A 103 -9.03 5.85 16.03
N ASP A 104 -8.65 4.94 16.94
CA ASP A 104 -7.36 4.23 16.88
C ASP A 104 -7.24 3.39 15.61
N ILE A 105 -8.32 2.70 15.24
CA ILE A 105 -8.31 1.86 14.03
C ILE A 105 -8.25 2.74 12.76
N ALA A 106 -8.95 3.88 12.74
CA ALA A 106 -8.90 4.78 11.60
C ALA A 106 -7.49 5.37 11.42
N GLU A 107 -6.80 5.75 12.50
CA GLU A 107 -5.41 6.20 12.45
C GLU A 107 -4.47 5.09 11.93
N LYS A 108 -4.63 3.86 12.43
CA LYS A 108 -3.86 2.70 11.97
C LYS A 108 -4.10 2.39 10.50
N LEU A 109 -5.34 2.53 10.04
CA LEU A 109 -5.70 2.32 8.63
C LEU A 109 -5.05 3.37 7.73
N VAL A 110 -5.11 4.65 8.11
CA VAL A 110 -4.43 5.73 7.38
C VAL A 110 -2.93 5.50 7.34
N SER A 111 -2.32 5.13 8.47
CA SER A 111 -0.89 4.81 8.54
C SER A 111 -0.53 3.63 7.63
N PHE A 112 -1.31 2.54 7.68
CA PHE A 112 -1.11 1.37 6.81
C PHE A 112 -1.14 1.76 5.33
N ILE A 113 -2.20 2.45 4.89
CA ILE A 113 -2.37 2.79 3.48
C ILE A 113 -1.25 3.73 3.02
N THR A 114 -0.88 4.70 3.85
CA THR A 114 0.21 5.65 3.56
C THR A 114 1.53 4.92 3.37
N SER A 115 1.94 4.12 4.35
CA SER A 115 3.23 3.43 4.32
C SER A 115 3.28 2.36 3.23
N TRP A 116 2.18 1.63 2.99
CA TRP A 116 2.10 0.68 1.88
C TRP A 116 2.26 1.38 0.52
N LEU A 117 1.52 2.48 0.29
CA LEU A 117 1.56 3.19 -0.98
C LEU A 117 2.95 3.77 -1.26
N ILE A 118 3.60 4.36 -0.26
CA ILE A 118 4.97 4.87 -0.40
C ILE A 118 5.94 3.74 -0.76
N TYR A 119 5.89 2.63 -0.01
CA TYR A 119 6.76 1.49 -0.26
C TYR A 119 6.52 0.88 -1.65
N HIS A 120 5.26 0.74 -2.05
CA HIS A 120 4.87 0.15 -3.33
C HIS A 120 5.35 1.00 -4.51
N ILE A 121 5.09 2.30 -4.49
CA ILE A 121 5.52 3.22 -5.56
C ILE A 121 7.04 3.23 -5.69
N LEU A 122 7.74 3.39 -4.56
CA LEU A 122 9.19 3.55 -4.57
C LEU A 122 9.92 2.23 -4.83
N GLY A 123 9.36 1.10 -4.43
CA GLY A 123 9.98 -0.22 -4.58
C GLY A 123 9.50 -0.97 -5.82
N ILE A 124 8.20 -1.20 -5.94
CA ILE A 124 7.61 -2.09 -6.94
C ILE A 124 7.39 -1.36 -8.27
N ASP A 125 6.70 -0.21 -8.26
CA ASP A 125 6.30 0.51 -9.48
C ASP A 125 7.51 1.14 -10.16
N ARG A 126 8.48 1.61 -9.38
CA ARG A 126 9.74 2.10 -9.93
C ARG A 126 10.54 1.00 -10.62
N ILE A 127 10.54 -0.22 -10.08
CA ILE A 127 11.18 -1.37 -10.74
C ILE A 127 10.39 -1.79 -11.99
N MET A 128 9.06 -1.70 -11.98
CA MET A 128 8.24 -1.87 -13.18
C MET A 128 8.66 -0.88 -14.27
N ALA A 129 8.73 0.41 -13.94
CA ALA A 129 9.09 1.46 -14.90
C ALA A 129 10.52 1.30 -15.43
N ALA A 130 11.48 0.93 -14.58
CA ALA A 130 12.85 0.63 -14.99
C ALA A 130 12.92 -0.54 -15.97
N GLN A 131 12.11 -1.59 -15.75
CA GLN A 131 12.02 -2.73 -16.67
C GLN A 131 11.41 -2.32 -18.01
N ILE A 132 10.31 -1.57 -17.99
CA ILE A 132 9.66 -1.04 -19.21
C ILE A 132 10.69 -0.21 -20.02
N PHE A 133 11.41 0.68 -19.35
CA PHE A 133 12.46 1.48 -19.97
C PHE A 133 13.54 0.60 -20.62
N ALA A 134 14.07 -0.39 -19.90
CA ALA A 134 15.11 -1.27 -20.42
C ALA A 134 14.64 -2.07 -21.65
N ILE A 135 13.41 -2.59 -21.62
CA ILE A 135 12.80 -3.33 -22.73
C ILE A 135 12.66 -2.43 -23.96
N HIS A 136 12.21 -1.18 -23.79
CA HIS A 136 12.15 -0.19 -24.87
C HIS A 136 13.52 0.12 -25.50
N HIS A 137 14.60 -0.07 -24.75
CA HIS A 137 15.98 0.13 -25.21
C HIS A 137 16.68 -1.18 -25.64
N GLY A 138 15.90 -2.25 -25.87
CA GLY A 138 16.37 -3.48 -26.50
C GLY A 138 16.80 -4.60 -25.53
N ALA A 139 16.61 -4.41 -24.22
CA ALA A 139 16.79 -5.53 -23.28
C ALA A 139 15.66 -6.56 -23.44
N THR A 140 15.97 -7.83 -23.21
CA THR A 140 14.91 -8.84 -23.04
C THR A 140 14.21 -8.64 -21.68
N PRO A 141 12.97 -9.14 -21.51
CA PRO A 141 12.30 -9.09 -20.21
C PRO A 141 13.10 -9.72 -19.07
N GLU A 142 13.79 -10.83 -19.33
CA GLU A 142 14.67 -11.49 -18.36
C GLU A 142 15.86 -10.60 -17.96
N GLN A 143 16.52 -9.97 -18.93
CA GLN A 143 17.63 -9.05 -18.67
C GLN A 143 17.18 -7.84 -17.86
N ALA A 144 16.02 -7.27 -18.22
CA ALA A 144 15.42 -6.16 -17.50
C ALA A 144 15.11 -6.54 -16.04
N TYR A 145 14.57 -7.74 -15.80
CA TYR A 145 14.29 -8.24 -14.46
C TYR A 145 15.57 -8.47 -13.63
N GLU A 146 16.62 -9.04 -14.21
CA GLU A 146 17.86 -9.26 -13.47
C GLU A 146 18.59 -7.96 -13.13
N ALA A 147 18.41 -6.92 -13.96
CA ALA A 147 18.93 -5.59 -13.69
C ALA A 147 18.18 -4.82 -12.59
N ARG A 148 17.11 -5.37 -11.98
CA ARG A 148 16.30 -4.67 -10.95
C ARG A 148 17.11 -4.15 -9.75
N HIS A 149 18.20 -4.83 -9.39
CA HIS A 149 19.05 -4.42 -8.27
C HIS A 149 19.96 -3.22 -8.60
N ALA A 150 20.03 -2.82 -9.87
CA ALA A 150 20.79 -1.66 -10.31
C ALA A 150 19.98 -0.35 -10.21
N VAL A 151 18.70 -0.41 -9.82
CA VAL A 151 17.91 0.79 -9.53
C VAL A 151 18.54 1.51 -8.35
N ASN A 152 19.08 2.70 -8.61
CA ASN A 152 19.72 3.52 -7.59
C ASN A 152 18.70 4.45 -6.92
N TYR A 153 18.78 4.54 -5.60
CA TYR A 153 17.94 5.40 -4.78
C TYR A 153 18.80 6.48 -4.14
N ASP A 154 18.34 7.73 -4.17
CA ASP A 154 18.95 8.76 -3.34
C ASP A 154 18.70 8.50 -1.85
N ALA A 155 19.44 9.21 -0.99
CA ALA A 155 19.33 9.02 0.45
C ALA A 155 17.90 9.31 0.96
N ALA A 156 17.24 10.34 0.43
CA ALA A 156 15.90 10.73 0.86
C ALA A 156 14.87 9.63 0.55
N THR A 157 14.92 9.08 -0.66
CA THR A 157 14.06 7.98 -1.09
C THR A 157 14.33 6.72 -0.28
N THR A 158 15.60 6.42 0.00
CA THR A 158 15.98 5.29 0.86
C THR A 158 15.40 5.44 2.26
N HIS A 159 15.46 6.64 2.83
CA HIS A 159 14.86 6.93 4.14
C HIS A 159 13.33 6.76 4.12
N LEU A 160 12.64 7.28 3.10
CA LEU A 160 11.18 7.12 2.96
C LEU A 160 10.76 5.64 2.91
N MET A 161 11.50 4.83 2.15
CA MET A 161 11.24 3.39 2.07
C MET A 161 11.48 2.71 3.42
N LEU A 162 12.56 3.07 4.12
CA LEU A 162 12.89 2.49 5.42
C LEU A 162 11.81 2.84 6.46
N ASP A 163 11.41 4.11 6.55
CA ASP A 163 10.35 4.56 7.46
C ASP A 163 9.05 3.82 7.18
N SER A 164 8.69 3.68 5.90
CA SER A 164 7.48 2.94 5.48
C SER A 164 7.53 1.47 5.90
N VAL A 165 8.66 0.80 5.74
CA VAL A 165 8.85 -0.60 6.17
C VAL A 165 8.76 -0.73 7.69
N LEU A 166 9.36 0.21 8.44
CA LEU A 166 9.30 0.22 9.90
C LEU A 166 7.87 0.42 10.41
N ASP A 167 7.11 1.33 9.79
CA ASP A 167 5.70 1.55 10.13
C ASP A 167 4.85 0.31 9.87
N LEU A 168 4.99 -0.30 8.68
CA LEU A 168 4.28 -1.53 8.34
C LEU A 168 4.64 -2.68 9.30
N TRP A 169 5.91 -2.77 9.70
CA TRP A 169 6.35 -3.75 10.69
C TRP A 169 5.73 -3.49 12.07
N HIS A 170 5.72 -2.26 12.56
CA HIS A 170 5.07 -1.90 13.82
C HIS A 170 3.56 -2.24 13.81
N LEU A 171 2.85 -1.92 12.72
CA LEU A 171 1.44 -2.26 12.53
C LEU A 171 1.21 -3.77 12.49
N SER A 172 2.13 -4.53 11.90
CA SER A 172 2.09 -5.99 11.90
C SER A 172 2.30 -6.56 13.31
N MET A 173 3.27 -6.04 14.06
CA MET A 173 3.54 -6.48 15.44
C MET A 173 2.36 -6.18 16.39
N ASP A 174 1.72 -5.01 16.28
CA ASP A 174 0.53 -4.68 17.07
C ASP A 174 -0.61 -5.69 16.82
N ARG A 175 -0.85 -6.02 15.54
CA ARG A 175 -1.84 -7.04 15.16
C ARG A 175 -1.50 -8.41 15.73
N CYS A 176 -0.24 -8.84 15.68
CA CYS A 176 0.20 -10.10 16.29
C CYS A 176 -0.08 -10.13 17.81
N HIS A 177 0.30 -9.08 18.54
CA HIS A 177 0.03 -9.00 19.99
C HIS A 177 -1.47 -9.04 20.31
N LYS A 178 -2.31 -8.32 19.53
CA LYS A 178 -3.77 -8.36 19.68
C LYS A 178 -4.33 -9.77 19.45
N LEU A 179 -3.82 -10.50 18.45
CA LEU A 179 -4.23 -11.89 18.18
C LEU A 179 -3.81 -12.85 19.30
N GLU A 180 -2.61 -12.71 19.84
CA GLU A 180 -2.13 -13.49 20.98
C GLU A 180 -3.01 -13.27 22.22
N ALA A 181 -3.39 -12.02 22.50
CA ALA A 181 -4.30 -11.68 23.59
C ALA A 181 -5.70 -12.28 23.39
N LYS A 182 -6.27 -12.19 22.18
CA LYS A 182 -7.57 -12.82 21.83
C LYS A 182 -7.51 -14.34 21.98
N LEU A 183 -6.42 -14.98 21.52
CA LEU A 183 -6.23 -16.43 21.66
C LEU A 183 -6.13 -16.85 23.13
N ALA A 184 -5.40 -16.11 23.96
CA ALA A 184 -5.30 -16.35 25.39
C ALA A 184 -6.66 -16.26 26.09
N ALA A 185 -7.47 -15.24 25.77
CA ALA A 185 -8.81 -15.06 26.32
C ALA A 185 -9.75 -16.22 25.95
N VAL A 186 -9.76 -16.64 24.67
CA VAL A 186 -10.57 -17.79 24.21
C VAL A 186 -10.13 -19.09 24.90
N THR A 187 -8.83 -19.28 25.10
CA THR A 187 -8.29 -20.46 25.77
C THR A 187 -8.70 -20.50 27.24
N ALA A 188 -8.63 -19.37 27.95
CA ALA A 188 -9.08 -19.25 29.34
C ALA A 188 -10.59 -19.51 29.50
N ALA A 189 -11.42 -19.03 28.56
CA ALA A 189 -12.87 -19.24 28.57
C ALA A 189 -13.27 -20.72 28.33
N LYS A 190 -12.45 -21.50 27.60
CA LYS A 190 -12.71 -22.93 27.37
C LYS A 190 -12.34 -23.82 28.57
N HIS A 191 -11.48 -23.37 29.48
CA HIS A 191 -11.04 -24.11 30.66
C HIS A 191 -11.20 -23.26 31.94
N PRO A 192 -12.45 -22.98 32.37
CA PRO A 192 -12.69 -22.29 33.64
C PRO A 192 -12.20 -23.16 34.80
N LYS A 193 -11.45 -22.57 35.73
CA LYS A 193 -11.03 -23.20 36.98
C LYS A 193 -12.23 -23.49 37.89
#